data_AF-A0A8T3U1T7-F1
#
_entry.id   AF-A0A8T3U1T7-F1
#
_cell.length_a   1.000
_cell.length_b   1.000
_cell.length_c   1.000
_cell.angle_alpha   90.00
_cell.angle_beta   90.00
_cell.angle_gamma   90.00
#
_symmetry.space_group_name_H-M   'P 1'
#
loop_
_entity.id
_entity.type
_entity.pdbx_description
1 polymer ?
#
loop_
_entity_poly.entity_id
_entity_poly.type
_entity_poly.pdbx_seq_one_letter_code
_entity_poly.pdbx_strand_id
1 'polypeptide(L)' 'MENKSIITIKYQKTFEETIQNSKFITNIFHISSEEESKNIIEMYNQKYNDATHNCYAYIVRKYRKV' A
#
# COMPACT_ATOMS: atom_id res chain seq x y z
N MET A 1 20.77 13.11 -19.85
CA MET A 1 20.38 11.91 -19.09
C MET A 1 19.70 12.39 -17.82
N GLU A 2 18.38 12.51 -17.82
CA GLU A 2 17.64 13.01 -16.65
C GLU A 2 17.44 11.88 -15.65
N ASN A 3 18.06 12.00 -14.48
CA ASN A 3 17.70 11.24 -13.30
C ASN A 3 16.27 11.62 -12.90
N LYS A 4 15.27 10.92 -13.45
CA LYS A 4 13.87 11.09 -13.03
C LYS A 4 13.75 10.64 -11.57
N SER A 5 13.72 11.62 -10.66
CA SER A 5 13.40 11.43 -9.26
C SER A 5 11.99 10.88 -9.14
N ILE A 6 11.87 9.65 -8.64
CA ILE A 6 10.58 9.03 -8.33
C ILE A 6 10.10 9.62 -7.01
N ILE A 7 8.92 10.26 -7.02
CA ILE A 7 8.25 10.67 -5.79
C ILE A 7 7.59 9.42 -5.20
N THR A 8 7.86 9.15 -3.93
CA THR A 8 7.31 8.01 -3.19
C THR A 8 6.85 8.46 -1.81
N ILE A 9 6.16 7.58 -1.10
CA ILE A 9 5.65 7.81 0.25
C ILE A 9 6.83 7.94 1.21
N LYS A 10 6.89 9.04 1.96
CA LYS A 10 7.96 9.30 2.92
C LYS A 10 7.76 8.57 4.25
N TYR A 11 6.50 8.49 4.70
CA TYR A 11 6.12 7.85 5.96
C TYR A 11 4.84 7.05 5.77
N GLN A 12 4.76 5.89 6.42
CA GLN A 12 3.52 5.13 6.48
C GLN A 12 2.39 5.96 7.10
N LYS A 13 1.18 5.79 6.59
CA LYS A 13 0.02 6.52 7.09
C LYS A 13 -1.22 5.64 7.02
N THR A 14 -2.03 5.71 8.06
CA THR A 14 -3.37 5.14 8.09
C THR A 14 -4.39 6.27 8.05
N PHE A 15 -5.45 6.07 7.29
CA PHE A 15 -6.59 6.96 7.20
C PHE A 15 -7.86 6.16 7.40
N GLU A 16 -8.79 6.70 8.18
CA GLU A 16 -10.07 6.08 8.45
C GLU A 16 -11.19 7.06 8.14
N GLU A 17 -12.21 6.60 7.43
CA GLU A 17 -13.39 7.39 7.09
C GLU A 17 -14.63 6.52 7.17
N THR A 18 -15.72 7.08 7.69
CA THR A 18 -17.01 6.38 7.74
C THR A 18 -17.97 7.04 6.75
N ILE A 19 -18.45 6.27 5.78
CA ILE A 19 -19.38 6.73 4.75
C ILE A 19 -20.62 5.83 4.82
N GLN A 20 -21.79 6.41 5.10
CA GLN A 20 -23.06 5.68 5.16
C GLN A 20 -23.00 4.40 6.04
N ASN A 21 -22.49 4.54 7.27
CA ASN A 21 -22.27 3.44 8.23
C ASN A 21 -21.26 2.37 7.81
N SER A 22 -20.61 2.51 6.66
CA SER A 22 -19.48 1.67 6.26
C SER A 22 -18.17 2.32 6.67
N LYS A 23 -17.32 1.56 7.36
CA LYS A 23 -15.99 2.01 7.80
C LYS A 23 -14.95 1.65 6.74
N PHE A 24 -14.27 2.66 6.20
CA PHE A 24 -13.18 2.51 5.25
C PHE A 24 -11.86 2.79 5.95
N ILE A 25 -10.95 1.82 5.93
CA ILE A 25 -9.61 1.92 6.54
C ILE A 25 -8.59 1.80 5.40
N THR A 26 -7.89 2.91 5.12
CA THR A 26 -6.83 2.95 4.10
C THR A 26 -5.47 2.95 4.80
N ASN A 27 -4.62 1.98 4.43
CA ASN A 27 -3.26 1.90 4.94
C ASN A 27 -2.27 2.10 3.79
N ILE A 28 -1.35 3.05 3.95
CA ILE A 28 -0.38 3.47 2.94
C ILE A 28 1.02 3.13 3.44
N PHE A 29 1.78 2.38 2.64
CA PHE A 29 3.14 1.95 2.95
C PHE A 29 4.11 2.31 1.83
N HIS A 30 5.34 2.65 2.21
CA HIS A 30 6.46 2.64 1.29
C HIS A 30 6.96 1.21 1.14
N ILE A 31 7.16 0.76 -0.10
CA ILE A 31 7.66 -0.58 -0.40
C ILE A 31 8.83 -0.49 -1.40
N SER A 32 9.80 -1.37 -1.24
CA SER A 32 10.98 -1.48 -2.11
C SER A 32 10.97 -2.74 -2.98
N SER A 33 10.14 -3.74 -2.65
CA SER A 33 10.06 -5.00 -3.39
C SER A 33 8.64 -5.55 -3.50
N GLU A 34 8.44 -6.45 -4.47
CA GLU A 34 7.16 -7.17 -4.62
C GLU A 34 6.90 -8.11 -3.44
N GLU A 35 7.94 -8.69 -2.84
CA GLU A 35 7.81 -9.60 -1.70
C GLU A 35 7.35 -8.86 -0.44
N GLU A 36 7.92 -7.68 -0.17
CA GLU A 36 7.49 -6.80 0.91
C GLU A 36 6.00 -6.43 0.75
N SER A 37 5.56 -6.16 -0.48
CA SER A 37 4.15 -5.88 -0.76
C SER A 37 3.23 -7.05 -0.39
N LYS A 38 3.62 -8.29 -0.72
CA LYS A 38 2.82 -9.49 -0.43
C LYS A 38 2.71 -9.72 1.08
N ASN A 39 3.82 -9.58 1.79
CA ASN A 39 3.86 -9.78 3.24
C ASN A 39 2.98 -8.74 3.97
N ILE A 40 3.01 -7.48 3.53
CA ILE A 40 2.15 -6.43 4.09
C ILE A 40 0.67 -6.74 3.81
N ILE A 41 0.33 -7.12 2.57
CA ILE A 41 -1.05 -7.48 2.21
C ILE A 41 -1.56 -8.63 3.07
N GLU A 42 -0.77 -9.69 3.24
CA GLU A 42 -1.15 -10.84 4.07
C GLU A 42 -1.36 -10.45 5.54
N MET A 43 -0.43 -9.69 6.11
CA MET A 43 -0.53 -9.20 7.49
C MET A 43 -1.79 -8.34 7.69
N TYR A 44 -2.12 -7.46 6.74
CA TYR A 44 -3.29 -6.59 6.83
C TYR A 44 -4.61 -7.33 6.57
N ASN A 45 -4.62 -8.33 5.70
CA ASN A 45 -5.78 -9.22 5.52
C ASN A 45 -6.09 -10.02 6.79
N GLN A 46 -5.06 -10.47 7.51
CA GLN A 46 -5.23 -11.14 8.81
C GLN A 46 -5.69 -10.16 9.89
N LYS A 47 -5.16 -8.94 9.90
CA LYS A 47 -5.52 -7.89 10.87
C LYS A 47 -6.97 -7.42 10.71
N TYR A 48 -7.47 -7.32 9.49
CA TYR A 48 -8.83 -6.93 9.16
C TYR A 48 -9.59 -8.10 8.52
N ASN A 49 -9.57 -9.25 9.19
CA ASN A 49 -10.21 -10.47 8.71
C ASN A 49 -11.75 -10.39 8.69
N ASP A 50 -12.31 -9.45 9.44
CA ASP A 50 -13.73 -9.16 9.59
C ASP A 50 -14.24 -8.15 8.56
N ALA A 51 -13.34 -7.54 7.77
CA ALA A 51 -13.72 -6.62 6.71
C ALA A 51 -14.49 -7.34 5.61
N THR A 52 -15.57 -6.73 5.12
CA THR A 52 -16.36 -7.25 3.99
C THR A 52 -15.52 -7.34 2.71
N HIS A 53 -14.59 -6.41 2.53
CA HIS A 53 -13.64 -6.39 1.42
C HIS A 53 -12.27 -5.90 1.88
N ASN A 54 -11.22 -6.64 1.55
CA ASN A 54 -9.84 -6.22 1.70
C ASN A 54 -9.25 -5.90 0.32
N CYS A 55 -9.36 -4.64 -0.11
CA CYS A 55 -8.85 -4.17 -1.39
C CYS A 55 -7.43 -3.63 -1.26
N TYR A 56 -6.55 -3.98 -2.20
CA TYR A 56 -5.15 -3.54 -2.20
C TYR A 56 -4.67 -3.20 -3.60
N ALA A 57 -3.72 -2.28 -3.68
CA ALA A 57 -3.01 -1.92 -4.91
C ALA A 57 -1.58 -1.49 -4.56
N TYR A 58 -0.62 -1.83 -5.40
CA TYR A 58 0.77 -1.45 -5.21
C TYR A 58 1.48 -1.24 -6.55
N ILE A 59 2.57 -0.46 -6.52
CA ILE A 59 3.43 -0.23 -7.67
C ILE A 59 4.88 -0.42 -7.21
N VAL A 60 5.57 -1.39 -7.81
CA VAL A 60 7.01 -1.62 -7.61
C VAL A 60 7.70 -1.37 -8.94
N ARG A 61 8.55 -0.35 -9.00
CA ARG A 61 9.30 -0.01 -10.21
C ARG A 61 10.74 -0.46 -10.09
N LYS A 62 11.13 -1.45 -10.89
CA LYS A 62 12.55 -1.86 -11.01
C LYS A 62 13.27 -0.84 -11.91
N TYR A 63 14.40 -0.29 -11.43
CA TYR A 63 15.26 0.53 -12.28
C TYR A 63 15.86 -0.36 -13.37
N ARG A 64 15.37 -0.20 -14.60
CA ARG A 64 16.02 -0.80 -15.76
C ARG A 64 17.22 0.09 -16.11
N LYS A 65 18.43 -0.34 -15.73
CA LYS A 65 19.66 0.20 -16.34
C LYS A 65 19.63 -0.21 -17.81
N VAL A 66 19.36 0.75 -18.68
CA VAL A 66 19.64 0.65 -20.13
C VAL A 66 21.08 1.09 -20.36
#